data_AF-A0A2C6E0U5-F1
#
_entry.id   AF-A0A2C6E0U5-F1
#
_cell.length_a   1.000
_cell.length_b   1.000
_cell.length_c   1.000
_cell.angle_alpha   90.00
_cell.angle_beta   90.00
_cell.angle_gamma   90.00
#
_symmetry.space_group_name_H-M   'P 1'
#
loop_
_entity.id
_entity.type
_entity.pdbx_description
1 polymer ?
#
loop_
_entity_poly.entity_id
_entity_poly.type
_entity_poly.pdbx_seq_one_letter_code
_entity_poly.pdbx_strand_id
1 'polypeptide(L)'
;MNAFYKGAGLNLSFKGSVNENVAQVFGEMIQATKSCTTALNWVPEPTGGKATIKWIVKNFAQSIVKQLSSEQSLTCAKEVVRNYRTKMELAALGI
;
A
#
# COMPACT_ATOMS: atom_id res chain seq x y z
N MET A 1 -4.86 1.90 -4.16
CA MET A 1 -4.93 2.44 -2.78
C MET A 1 -6.23 2.09 -2.06
N ASN A 2 -7.41 2.56 -2.51
CA ASN A 2 -8.67 2.25 -1.82
C ASN A 2 -8.94 0.74 -1.66
N ALA A 3 -8.58 -0.06 -2.68
CA ALA A 3 -8.64 -1.51 -2.59
C ALA A 3 -7.73 -2.09 -1.49
N PHE A 4 -6.57 -1.49 -1.24
CA PHE A 4 -5.69 -1.91 -0.14
C PHE A 4 -6.30 -1.57 1.21
N TYR A 5 -6.85 -0.37 1.38
CA TYR A 5 -7.54 0.01 2.61
C TYR A 5 -8.74 -0.90 2.89
N LYS A 6 -9.54 -1.20 1.87
CA LYS A 6 -10.62 -2.17 1.96
C LYS A 6 -10.10 -3.57 2.33
N GLY A 7 -9.01 -4.00 1.69
CA GLY A 7 -8.31 -5.26 2.00
C GLY A 7 -7.79 -5.31 3.44
N ALA A 8 -7.40 -4.18 4.02
CA ALA A 8 -7.01 -4.04 5.42
C ALA A 8 -8.20 -3.94 6.41
N GLY A 9 -9.44 -4.09 5.92
CA GLY A 9 -10.65 -3.94 6.73
C GLY A 9 -10.88 -2.50 7.21
N LEU A 10 -10.40 -1.50 6.45
CA LEU A 10 -10.55 -0.08 6.75
C LEU A 10 -11.48 0.59 5.74
N ASN A 11 -12.48 1.31 6.26
CA ASN A 11 -13.34 2.17 5.45
C ASN A 11 -12.68 3.54 5.23
N LEU A 12 -11.58 3.55 4.46
CA LEU A 12 -10.84 4.76 4.10
C LEU A 12 -10.86 4.97 2.60
N SER A 13 -10.82 6.23 2.20
CA SER A 13 -10.66 6.64 0.81
C SER A 13 -9.55 7.68 0.72
N PHE A 14 -8.58 7.45 -0.15
CA PHE A 14 -7.59 8.46 -0.46
C PHE A 14 -8.23 9.59 -1.27
N LYS A 15 -8.00 10.83 -0.85
CA LYS A 15 -8.59 12.04 -1.47
C LYS A 15 -7.58 12.92 -2.20
N GLY A 16 -6.30 12.57 -2.16
CA GLY A 16 -5.23 13.33 -2.81
C GLY A 16 -5.07 13.02 -4.29
N SER A 17 -4.25 13.80 -4.97
CA SER A 17 -3.78 13.50 -6.33
C SER A 17 -2.67 12.46 -6.28
N VAL A 18 -2.71 11.47 -7.17
CA VAL A 18 -1.63 10.49 -7.29
C VAL A 18 -0.47 11.12 -8.07
N ASN A 19 0.71 11.12 -7.46
CA ASN A 19 1.97 11.56 -8.05
C ASN A 19 3.07 10.54 -7.72
N GLU A 20 4.32 10.79 -8.15
CA GLU A 20 5.43 9.86 -7.89
C GLU A 20 5.78 9.75 -6.39
N ASN A 21 5.62 10.81 -5.59
CA ASN A 21 5.83 10.74 -4.14
C ASN A 21 4.78 9.81 -3.49
N VAL A 22 3.52 9.92 -3.90
CA VAL A 22 2.44 9.03 -3.44
C VAL A 22 2.75 7.59 -3.85
N ALA A 23 3.23 7.36 -5.07
CA ALA A 23 3.62 6.02 -5.51
C ALA A 23 4.77 5.45 -4.68
N GLN A 24 5.77 6.27 -4.35
CA GLN A 24 6.89 5.87 -3.50
C GLN A 24 6.41 5.48 -2.10
N VAL A 25 5.68 6.37 -1.41
CA VAL A 25 5.18 6.12 -0.05
C VAL A 25 4.22 4.92 -0.04
N PHE A 26 3.37 4.80 -1.06
CA PHE A 26 2.48 3.65 -1.19
C PHE A 26 3.27 2.35 -1.40
N GLY A 27 4.35 2.37 -2.18
CA GLY A 27 5.27 1.26 -2.33
C GLY A 27 5.95 0.84 -1.03
N GLU A 28 6.42 1.81 -0.24
CA GLU A 28 6.98 1.55 1.09
C GLU A 28 5.95 0.90 2.03
N MET A 29 4.71 1.39 1.99
CA MET A 29 3.60 0.81 2.77
C MET A 29 3.33 -0.65 2.37
N ILE A 30 3.45 -0.99 1.09
CA ILE A 30 3.33 -2.37 0.60
C ILE A 30 4.46 -3.24 1.14
N GLN A 31 5.71 -2.77 1.07
CA GLN A 31 6.86 -3.53 1.58
C GLN A 31 6.81 -3.70 3.11
N ALA A 32 6.39 -2.66 3.85
CA ALA A 32 6.16 -2.75 5.30
C ALA A 32 5.05 -3.75 5.66
N THR A 33 4.06 -3.92 4.77
CA THR A 33 3.03 -4.96 4.96
C THR A 33 3.58 -6.35 4.66
N LYS A 34 4.48 -6.49 3.67
CA LYS A 34 5.16 -7.78 3.41
C LYS A 34 6.00 -8.26 4.59
N SER A 35 6.61 -7.36 5.36
CA SER A 35 7.49 -7.76 6.47
C SER A 35 6.76 -8.44 7.64
N CYS A 36 5.43 -8.37 7.68
CA CYS A 36 4.60 -8.91 8.77
C CYS A 36 3.49 -9.86 8.29
N THR A 37 3.31 -10.04 6.98
CA THR A 37 2.37 -11.02 6.43
C THR A 37 2.89 -11.65 5.14
N THR A 38 2.64 -12.95 4.97
CA THR A 38 2.98 -13.70 3.77
C THR A 38 2.03 -13.42 2.60
N ALA A 39 0.90 -12.74 2.85
CA ALA A 39 -0.14 -12.46 1.87
C ALA A 39 0.36 -11.66 0.65
N LEU A 40 1.44 -10.90 0.81
CA LEU A 40 2.01 -10.03 -0.23
C LEU A 40 3.39 -10.50 -0.73
N ASN A 41 3.85 -11.71 -0.38
CA ASN A 41 5.18 -12.19 -0.76
C ASN A 41 5.42 -12.29 -2.27
N TRP A 42 4.35 -12.44 -3.06
CA TRP A 42 4.41 -12.45 -4.52
C TRP A 42 4.65 -11.06 -5.13
N VAL A 43 4.41 -9.98 -4.37
CA VAL A 43 4.66 -8.62 -4.87
C VAL A 43 6.18 -8.43 -4.92
N PRO A 44 6.76 -8.14 -6.09
CA PRO A 44 8.20 -7.97 -6.21
C PRO A 44 8.69 -6.75 -5.43
N GLU A 45 10.00 -6.51 -5.44
CA GLU A 45 10.55 -5.22 -5.04
C GLU A 45 10.49 -4.22 -6.20
N PRO A 46 10.39 -2.91 -5.90
CA PRO A 46 10.48 -1.88 -6.93
C PRO A 46 11.86 -1.83 -7.58
N THR A 47 11.88 -1.88 -8.91
CA THR A 47 13.11 -1.76 -9.69
C THR A 47 13.73 -0.37 -9.46
N GLY A 48 14.98 -0.33 -8.97
CA GLY A 48 15.65 0.92 -8.61
C GLY A 48 15.35 1.43 -7.19
N GLY A 49 14.76 0.59 -6.33
CA GLY A 49 14.59 0.88 -4.89
C GLY A 49 13.38 1.76 -4.54
N LYS A 50 12.74 2.40 -5.51
CA LYS A 50 11.56 3.26 -5.32
C LYS A 50 10.41 2.84 -6.20
N ALA A 51 9.22 2.72 -5.62
CA ALA A 51 8.01 2.44 -6.37
C ALA A 51 7.60 3.65 -7.22
N THR A 52 7.44 3.44 -8.52
CA THR A 52 6.84 4.40 -9.45
C THR A 52 5.37 4.13 -9.65
N ILE A 53 4.62 5.10 -10.19
CA ILE A 53 3.21 4.88 -10.56
C ILE A 53 3.07 3.65 -11.46
N LYS A 54 3.94 3.52 -12.47
CA LYS A 54 3.97 2.38 -13.40
C LYS A 54 4.21 1.06 -12.67
N TRP A 55 5.13 1.04 -11.69
CA TRP A 55 5.40 -0.15 -10.90
C TRP A 55 4.19 -0.56 -10.05
N ILE A 56 3.50 0.40 -9.41
CA ILE A 56 2.29 0.14 -8.63
C ILE A 56 1.20 -0.45 -9.53
N VAL A 57 0.90 0.19 -10.66
CA VAL A 57 -0.15 -0.32 -11.57
C VAL A 57 0.17 -1.73 -12.08
N LYS A 58 1.44 -2.01 -12.39
CA LYS A 58 1.86 -3.31 -12.92
C LYS A 58 1.80 -4.43 -11.87
N ASN A 59 2.20 -4.16 -10.63
CA ASN A 59 2.43 -5.19 -9.61
C ASN A 59 1.35 -5.22 -8.53
N PHE A 60 0.48 -4.21 -8.47
CA PHE A 60 -0.46 -4.03 -7.39
C PHE A 60 -1.91 -3.97 -7.93
N ALA A 61 -2.47 -5.15 -8.20
CA ALA A 61 -3.80 -5.32 -8.78
C ALA A 61 -4.92 -5.50 -7.73
N GLN A 62 -6.18 -5.63 -8.19
CA GLN A 62 -7.35 -5.81 -7.32
C GLN A 62 -7.31 -7.05 -6.42
N SER A 63 -6.50 -8.07 -6.76
CA SER A 63 -6.39 -9.35 -6.04
C SER A 63 -5.95 -9.23 -4.57
N ILE A 64 -5.43 -8.08 -4.17
CA ILE A 64 -4.97 -7.80 -2.81
C ILE A 64 -6.09 -7.82 -1.76
N VAL A 65 -7.30 -7.43 -2.13
CA VAL A 65 -8.45 -7.51 -1.22
C VAL A 65 -8.69 -8.95 -0.77
N LYS A 66 -8.52 -9.91 -1.69
CA LYS A 66 -8.72 -11.34 -1.40
C LYS A 66 -7.57 -11.91 -0.55
N GLN A 67 -6.36 -11.39 -0.71
CA GLN A 67 -5.17 -11.93 -0.05
C GLN A 67 -4.98 -11.40 1.37
N LEU A 68 -5.40 -10.16 1.66
CA LEU A 68 -5.36 -9.58 3.01
C LEU A 68 -6.55 -9.99 3.88
N SER A 69 -7.25 -11.08 3.55
CA SER A 69 -8.50 -11.47 4.21
C SER A 69 -8.35 -12.32 5.47
N SER A 70 -7.14 -12.82 5.79
CA SER A 70 -6.90 -13.55 7.04
C SER A 70 -6.74 -12.58 8.21
N GLU A 71 -7.18 -12.95 9.42
CA GLU A 71 -7.17 -12.07 10.61
C GLU A 71 -5.78 -11.48 10.93
N GLN A 72 -4.72 -12.29 10.78
CA GLN A 72 -3.34 -11.82 10.97
C GLN A 72 -2.93 -10.80 9.90
N SER A 73 -3.24 -11.07 8.63
CA SER A 73 -2.93 -10.15 7.53
C SER A 73 -3.71 -8.83 7.63
N LEU A 74 -4.95 -8.88 8.13
CA LEU A 74 -5.79 -7.71 8.39
C LEU A 74 -5.20 -6.81 9.47
N THR A 75 -4.78 -7.40 10.60
CA THR A 75 -4.22 -6.64 11.73
C THR A 75 -2.95 -5.92 11.29
N CYS A 76 -2.04 -6.61 10.59
CA CYS A 76 -0.83 -5.94 10.15
C CYS A 76 -1.11 -4.86 9.08
N ALA A 77 -1.91 -5.17 8.06
CA ALA A 77 -2.23 -4.17 7.04
C ALA A 77 -2.90 -2.93 7.63
N LYS A 78 -3.77 -3.10 8.64
CA LYS A 78 -4.41 -2.00 9.37
C LYS A 78 -3.38 -1.13 10.11
N GLU A 79 -2.43 -1.76 10.79
CA GLU A 79 -1.37 -1.05 11.52
C GLU A 79 -0.46 -0.26 10.56
N VAL A 80 -0.05 -0.90 9.47
CA VAL A 80 0.77 -0.24 8.43
C VAL A 80 0.03 0.94 7.81
N VAL A 81 -1.27 0.81 7.48
CA VAL A 81 -2.07 1.94 6.97
C VAL A 81 -2.10 3.11 7.96
N ARG A 82 -2.22 2.83 9.27
CA ARG A 82 -2.20 3.88 10.30
C ARG A 82 -0.86 4.61 10.34
N ASN A 83 0.24 3.86 10.32
CA ASN A 83 1.60 4.41 10.39
C ASN A 83 2.00 5.23 9.16
N TYR A 84 1.39 4.96 8.01
CA TYR A 84 1.68 5.65 6.75
C TYR A 84 0.67 6.74 6.40
N ARG A 85 -0.41 6.93 7.16
CA ARG A 85 -1.47 7.89 6.83
C ARG A 85 -0.93 9.30 6.61
N THR A 86 -0.19 9.84 7.57
CA THR A 86 0.37 11.19 7.48
C THR A 86 1.35 11.31 6.33
N LYS A 87 2.19 10.28 6.08
CA LYS A 87 3.12 10.26 4.94
C LYS A 87 2.39 10.31 3.60
N MET A 88 1.27 9.58 3.48
CA MET A 88 0.43 9.59 2.27
C MET A 88 -0.24 10.94 2.04
N GLU A 89 -0.68 11.61 3.11
CA GLU A 89 -1.26 12.96 3.04
C GLU A 89 -0.20 13.99 2.60
N LEU A 90 1.01 13.94 3.16
CA LEU A 90 2.13 14.82 2.75
C LEU A 90 2.56 14.56 1.30
N ALA A 91 2.72 13.29 0.93
CA ALA A 91 3.08 12.91 -0.44
C ALA A 91 2.06 13.41 -1.46
N ALA A 92 0.77 13.42 -1.11
CA ALA A 92 -0.28 13.96 -1.96
C ALA A 92 -0.16 15.47 -2.21
N LEU A 93 0.45 16.20 -1.27
CA LEU A 93 0.79 17.62 -1.42
C LEU A 93 2.06 17.84 -2.26
N GLY A 94 2.75 16.77 -2.66
CA GLY A 94 4.03 16.82 -3.38
C GLY A 94 5.24 17.04 -2.46
N ILE A 95 5.08 16.82 -1.16
CA ILE A 95 6.11 16.99 -0.13
C ILE A 95 6.58 15.63 0.37
#